data_AF-A0A1Y4LQU9-F1
#
_entry.id   AF-A0A1Y4LQU9-F1
#
_cell.length_a   1.000
_cell.length_b   1.000
_cell.length_c   1.000
_cell.angle_alpha   90.00
_cell.angle_beta   90.00
_cell.angle_gamma   90.00
#
_symmetry.space_group_name_H-M   'P 1'
#
loop_
_entity.id
_entity.type
_entity.pdbx_description
1 polymer ?
#
loop_
_entity_poly.entity_id
_entity_poly.type
_entity_poly.pdbx_seq_one_letter_code
_entity_poly.pdbx_strand_id
1 'polypeptide(L)' 'MPKDWTGELVGLMHCNHITGLQLAEKLGVTNRYVSMVLNGHRDPQGAEARFREAVAEIIRERKDAM' A
#
# COMPACT_ATOMS: atom_id res chain seq x y z
N MET A 1 9.21 -4.60 15.01
CA MET A 1 7.78 -4.99 14.93
C MET A 1 7.15 -4.18 13.81
N PRO A 2 6.26 -4.77 12.99
CA PRO A 2 5.44 -4.01 12.05
C PRO A 2 4.63 -2.95 12.82
N LYS A 3 4.41 -1.78 12.21
CA LYS A 3 3.58 -0.73 12.81
C LYS A 3 2.11 -1.11 12.67
N ASP A 4 1.25 -0.66 13.58
CA ASP A 4 -0.18 -1.02 13.57
C ASP A 4 -0.85 -0.70 12.21
N TRP A 5 -0.48 0.42 11.58
CA TRP A 5 -1.02 0.83 10.28
C TRP A 5 -0.72 -0.14 9.13
N THR A 6 0.38 -0.91 9.17
CA THR A 6 0.73 -1.83 8.08
C THR A 6 -0.26 -3.00 8.03
N GLY A 7 -0.73 -3.47 9.18
CA GLY A 7 -1.76 -4.51 9.27
C GLY A 7 -3.10 -4.03 8.73
N GLU A 8 -3.53 -2.83 9.13
CA GLU A 8 -4.74 -2.20 8.63
C GLU A 8 -4.71 -2.01 7.11
N LEU A 9 -3.59 -1.52 6.58
CA LEU A 9 -3.43 -1.30 5.15
C LEU A 9 -3.47 -2.61 4.36
N VAL A 10 -2.80 -3.65 4.85
CA VAL A 10 -2.82 -4.99 4.21
C VAL A 10 -4.25 -5.55 4.23
N GLY A 11 -4.99 -5.38 5.32
CA GLY A 11 -6.42 -5.74 5.38
C GLY A 11 -7.25 -5.00 4.33
N LEU A 12 -7.08 -3.67 4.23
CA LEU A 12 -7.76 -2.85 3.23
C LEU A 12 -7.43 -3.28 1.79
N MET A 13 -6.15 -3.54 1.50
CA MET A 13 -5.70 -4.06 0.20
C MET A 13 -6.37 -5.39 -0.11
N HIS A 14 -6.44 -6.30 0.86
CA HIS A 14 -7.06 -7.61 0.67
C HIS A 14 -8.55 -7.51 0.34
N CYS A 15 -9.30 -6.68 1.08
CA CYS A 15 -10.72 -6.44 0.84
C CYS A 15 -11.03 -5.85 -0.55
N ASN A 16 -10.06 -5.14 -1.15
CA ASN A 16 -10.20 -4.53 -2.47
C ASN A 16 -9.45 -5.29 -3.57
N HIS A 17 -8.90 -6.47 -3.30
CA HIS A 17 -8.08 -7.24 -4.23
C HIS A 17 -6.93 -6.40 -4.85
N ILE A 18 -6.22 -5.65 -4.01
CA ILE A 18 -5.05 -4.86 -4.40
C ILE A 18 -3.79 -5.66 -4.08
N THR A 19 -2.96 -5.89 -5.08
CA THR A 19 -1.69 -6.62 -4.90
C THR A 19 -0.54 -5.69 -4.52
N GLY A 20 0.52 -6.24 -3.93
CA GLY A 20 1.75 -5.49 -3.67
C GLY A 20 2.39 -4.94 -4.96
N LEU A 21 2.22 -5.63 -6.09
CA LEU A 21 2.67 -5.16 -7.41
C LEU A 21 1.93 -3.90 -7.83
N GLN A 22 0.60 -3.88 -7.74
CA GLN A 22 -0.20 -2.71 -8.09
C GLN A 22 0.10 -1.51 -7.19
N LEU A 23 0.29 -1.75 -5.90
CA LEU A 23 0.71 -0.70 -4.98
C LEU A 23 2.12 -0.18 -5.34
N ALA A 24 3.04 -1.06 -5.71
CA ALA A 24 4.39 -0.69 -6.10
C ALA A 24 4.40 0.15 -7.39
N GLU A 25 3.63 -0.25 -8.39
CA GLU A 25 3.42 0.51 -9.64
C GLU A 25 2.88 1.91 -9.35
N LYS A 26 1.82 2.00 -8.53
CA LYS A 26 1.20 3.27 -8.16
C LYS A 26 2.16 4.20 -7.40
N LEU A 27 3.02 3.63 -6.56
CA LEU A 27 4.01 4.37 -5.77
C LEU A 27 5.28 4.71 -6.56
N GLY A 28 5.50 4.15 -7.75
CA GLY A 28 6.74 4.29 -8.50
C GLY A 28 7.95 3.63 -7.82
N VAL A 29 7.74 2.51 -7.13
CA VAL A 29 8.77 1.77 -6.38
C VAL A 29 8.76 0.29 -6.74
N THR A 30 9.72 -0.48 -6.21
CA THR A 30 9.73 -1.94 -6.42
C THR A 30 8.78 -2.66 -5.45
N ASN A 31 8.23 -3.80 -5.88
CA ASN A 31 7.44 -4.66 -5.00
C ASN A 31 8.23 -5.09 -3.74
N ARG A 32 9.55 -5.34 -3.89
CA ARG A 32 10.45 -5.61 -2.76
C ARG A 32 10.47 -4.46 -1.75
N TYR A 33 10.47 -3.21 -2.21
CA TYR A 33 10.43 -2.05 -1.32
C TYR A 33 9.10 -2.00 -0.54
N VAL A 34 7.97 -2.22 -1.21
CA VAL A 34 6.66 -2.32 -0.57
C VAL A 34 6.68 -3.40 0.52
N SER A 35 7.15 -4.61 0.21
CA SER A 35 7.29 -5.68 1.20
C SER A 35 8.19 -5.28 2.37
N MET A 36 9.31 -4.59 2.14
CA MET A 36 10.19 -4.16 3.23
C MET A 36 9.51 -3.14 4.16
N VAL A 37 8.72 -2.22 3.63
CA VAL A 37 7.99 -1.23 4.44
C VAL A 37 6.86 -1.90 5.22
N LEU A 38 6.02 -2.71 4.57
CA LEU A 38 4.88 -3.38 5.21
C LEU A 38 5.31 -4.39 6.29
N ASN A 39 6.48 -5.01 6.15
CA ASN A 39 7.04 -5.90 7.18
C ASN A 39 7.86 -5.16 8.25
N GLY A 40 7.96 -3.82 8.19
CA GLY A 40 8.70 -3.01 9.16
C GLY A 40 10.23 -3.11 9.04
N HIS A 41 10.76 -3.65 7.94
CA HIS A 41 12.20 -3.62 7.64
C HIS A 41 12.68 -2.23 7.20
N ARG A 42 11.77 -1.37 6.74
CA ARG A 42 12.03 0.03 6.40
C ARG A 42 10.94 0.92 6.96
N ASP A 43 11.36 2.08 7.46
CA ASP A 43 10.45 3.10 7.99
C ASP A 43 10.80 4.47 7.41
N PRO A 44 10.49 4.71 6.12
CA PRO A 44 10.70 6.02 5.51
C PRO A 44 9.73 7.03 6.12
N GLN A 45 10.18 8.28 6.27
CA GLN A 45 9.32 9.36 6.78
C GLN A 45 8.09 9.53 5.87
N GLY A 46 6.90 9.57 6.48
CA GLY A 46 5.64 9.70 5.75
C GLY A 46 5.16 8.43 5.03
N ALA A 47 5.73 7.26 5.32
CA ALA A 47 5.34 5.98 4.71
C ALA A 47 3.82 5.73 4.77
N GLU A 48 3.23 5.93 5.96
CA GLU A 48 1.82 5.63 6.20
C GLU A 48 0.91 6.46 5.29
N ALA A 49 1.06 7.79 5.30
CA ALA A 49 0.25 8.69 4.48
C ALA A 49 0.38 8.34 3.00
N ARG A 50 1.62 8.18 2.52
CA ARG A 50 1.91 7.87 1.12
C ARG A 50 1.28 6.53 0.67
N PHE A 51 1.38 5.49 1.50
CA PHE A 51 0.85 4.18 1.16
C PHE A 51 -0.69 4.15 1.23
N ARG A 52 -1.28 4.79 2.24
CA ARG A 52 -2.75 4.91 2.36
C ARG A 52 -3.34 5.69 1.20
N GLU A 53 -2.71 6.79 0.80
CA GLU A 53 -3.11 7.60 -0.36
C GLU A 53 -3.08 6.79 -1.65
N ALA A 54 -1.98 6.07 -1.91
CA ALA A 54 -1.86 5.22 -3.09
C ALA A 54 -2.93 4.12 -3.16
N VAL A 55 -3.23 3.46 -2.02
CA VAL A 55 -4.33 2.47 -1.96
C VAL A 55 -5.68 3.13 -2.20
N ALA A 56 -5.94 4.30 -1.61
CA ALA A 56 -7.19 5.03 -1.82
C ALA A 56 -7.36 5.46 -3.28
N GLU A 57 -6.30 5.87 -3.95
CA GLU A 57 -6.32 6.17 -5.39
C GLU A 57 -6.67 4.95 -6.23
N ILE A 58 -6.04 3.80 -5.99
CA ILE A 58 -6.36 2.56 -6.72
C ILE A 58 -7.85 2.20 -6.53
N ILE A 59 -8.39 2.36 -5.32
CA ILE A 59 -9.81 2.10 -5.04
C ILE A 59 -10.72 3.07 -5.80
N ARG A 60 -10.38 4.36 -5.85
CA ARG A 60 -11.13 5.36 -6.61
C ARG A 60 -11.12 5.06 -8.10
N GLU A 61 -9.95 4.81 -8.68
CA GLU A 61 -9.78 4.47 -10.10
C GLU A 61 -10.61 3.25 -10.51
N ARG A 62 -10.70 2.23 -9.64
CA ARG A 62 -11.53 1.04 -9.90
C ARG A 62 -13.03 1.31 -9.81
N LYS A 63 -13.45 2.25 -8.95
CA LYS A 63 -14.88 2.63 -8.83
C LYS A 63 -15.33 3.48 -10.01
N ASP A 64 -14.48 4.39 -10.50
CA ASP A 64 -14.80 5.27 -11.62
C ASP A 64 -14.80 4.52 -12.97
N ALA A 65 -14.16 3.35 -13.03
CA ALA A 65 -14.14 2.47 -14.20
C ALA A 65 -15.39 1.57 -14.32
N MET A 66 -16.38 1.71 -13.42
CA MET A 66 -17.64 0.95 -13.40
C MET A 66 -18.84 1.85 -13.64
#